data_AF-A0A3B3E3A9-F1
#
_entry.id   AF-A0A3B3E3A9-F1
#
_cell.length_a   1.000
_cell.length_b   1.000
_cell.length_c   1.000
_cell.angle_alpha   90.00
_cell.angle_beta   90.00
_cell.angle_gamma   90.00
#
_symmetry.space_group_name_H-M   'P 1'
#
loop_
_entity.id
_entity.type
_entity.pdbx_description
1 polymer ?
#
loop_
_entity_poly.entity_id
_entity_poly.type
_entity_poly.pdbx_seq_one_letter_code
_entity_poly.pdbx_strand_id
1 'polypeptide(L)'
;MARRCVVLGCQKSNGLHNFPVDLEVRQQWFSAIGIESSDLRPGDGICNEHFTRDCFTNFIEVEMGFLKRLRLKSHAVPTLALRRLINFIILELC
;
A
#
# COMPACT_ATOMS: atom_id res chain seq x y z
N MET A 1 -17.70 7.41 8.06
CA MET A 1 -17.26 6.81 6.78
C MET A 1 -16.46 5.54 7.07
N ALA A 2 -16.84 4.41 6.46
CA ALA A 2 -16.10 3.15 6.62
C ALA A 2 -14.83 3.20 5.77
N ARG A 3 -13.67 3.01 6.38
CA ARG A 3 -12.39 2.91 5.65
C ARG A 3 -12.32 1.54 4.99
N ARG A 4 -11.96 1.47 3.72
CA ARG A 4 -11.84 0.23 2.95
C ARG A 4 -10.53 0.18 2.18
N CYS A 5 -10.06 -1.03 1.93
CA CYS A 5 -8.97 -1.25 0.99
C CYS A 5 -9.46 -0.95 -0.44
N VAL A 6 -8.70 -0.17 -1.19
CA VAL A 6 -9.00 0.12 -2.61
C VAL A 6 -8.58 -0.99 -3.56
N VAL A 7 -7.74 -1.92 -3.08
CA VAL A 7 -7.24 -3.03 -3.90
C VAL A 7 -8.39 -3.94 -4.29
N LEU A 8 -8.50 -4.23 -5.59
CA LEU A 8 -9.55 -5.09 -6.14
C LEU A 8 -9.52 -6.47 -5.49
N GLY A 9 -10.65 -6.87 -4.90
CA GLY A 9 -10.80 -8.15 -4.20
C GLY A 9 -10.32 -8.14 -2.74
N CYS A 10 -9.83 -7.01 -2.20
CA CYS A 10 -9.50 -6.89 -0.80
C CYS A 10 -10.68 -6.32 0.00
N GLN A 11 -11.12 -7.04 1.03
CA GLN A 11 -12.23 -6.62 1.92
C GLN A 11 -11.73 -6.14 3.28
N LYS A 12 -10.45 -5.81 3.42
CA LYS A 12 -9.90 -5.33 4.70
C LYS A 12 -10.24 -3.87 4.94
N SER A 13 -10.63 -3.61 6.18
CA SER A 13 -10.94 -2.27 6.70
C SER A 13 -9.97 -1.80 7.78
N ASN A 14 -8.97 -2.63 8.11
CA ASN A 14 -8.00 -2.38 9.17
C ASN A 14 -6.57 -2.31 8.61
N GLY A 15 -5.66 -1.62 9.32
CA GLY A 15 -4.28 -1.46 8.86
C GLY A 15 -4.16 -0.69 7.54
N LEU A 16 -5.11 0.20 7.25
CA LEU A 16 -5.15 0.98 6.03
C LEU A 16 -4.18 2.15 6.11
N HIS A 17 -3.33 2.24 5.09
CA HIS A 17 -2.40 3.33 4.87
C HIS A 17 -3.01 4.31 3.87
N ASN A 18 -2.93 5.59 4.21
CA ASN A 18 -3.31 6.68 3.32
C ASN A 18 -2.30 6.81 2.20
N PHE A 19 -2.72 7.42 1.10
CA PHE A 19 -1.86 7.73 -0.02
C PHE A 19 -0.72 8.67 0.40
N PRO A 20 0.50 8.46 -0.13
CA PRO A 20 1.64 9.32 0.17
C PRO A 20 1.37 10.75 -0.30
N VAL A 21 2.00 11.72 0.36
CA VAL A 21 1.93 13.14 -0.02
C VAL A 21 2.64 13.37 -1.35
N ASP A 22 3.71 12.62 -1.58
CA ASP A 22 4.48 12.65 -2.82
C ASP A 22 3.64 12.20 -4.01
N LEU A 23 3.61 13.02 -5.05
CA LEU A 23 2.78 12.78 -6.23
C LEU A 23 3.32 11.65 -7.11
N GLU A 24 4.64 11.48 -7.18
CA GLU A 24 5.28 10.44 -7.98
C GLU A 24 5.01 9.06 -7.37
N VAL A 25 5.22 8.93 -6.06
CA VAL A 25 4.91 7.69 -5.34
C VAL A 25 3.41 7.40 -5.40
N ARG A 26 2.56 8.43 -5.30
CA ARG A 26 1.10 8.26 -5.42
C ARG A 26 0.69 7.80 -6.83
N GLN A 27 1.30 8.32 -7.88
CA GLN A 27 1.12 7.86 -9.26
C GLN A 27 1.51 6.39 -9.41
N GLN A 28 2.64 5.99 -8.82
CA GLN A 28 3.07 4.59 -8.79
C GLN A 28 2.06 3.70 -8.07
N TRP A 29 1.45 4.18 -6.96
CA TRP A 29 0.36 3.45 -6.32
C TRP A 29 -0.78 3.26 -7.31
N PHE A 30 -1.31 4.33 -7.91
CA PHE A 30 -2.40 4.25 -8.88
C PHE A 30 -2.12 3.28 -10.02
N SER A 31 -0.92 3.35 -10.60
CA SER A 31 -0.48 2.41 -11.63
C SER A 31 -0.43 0.97 -11.12
N ALA A 32 -0.03 0.76 -9.86
CA ALA A 32 0.09 -0.56 -9.24
C ALA A 32 -1.24 -1.17 -8.81
N ILE A 33 -2.28 -0.39 -8.53
CA ILE A 33 -3.65 -0.90 -8.26
C ILE A 33 -4.58 -0.83 -9.48
N GLY A 34 -4.17 -0.11 -10.52
CA GLY A 34 -4.98 0.11 -11.72
C GLY A 34 -6.25 0.92 -11.44
N ILE A 35 -6.18 1.93 -10.57
CA ILE A 35 -7.30 2.85 -10.31
C ILE A 35 -6.88 4.29 -10.55
N GLU A 36 -7.86 5.15 -10.80
CA GLU A 36 -7.65 6.59 -10.93
C GLU A 36 -7.94 7.32 -9.62
N SER A 37 -7.39 8.53 -9.47
CA SER A 37 -7.67 9.38 -8.30
C SER A 37 -9.15 9.72 -8.13
N SER A 38 -9.92 9.69 -9.22
CA SER A 38 -11.36 9.96 -9.27
C SER A 38 -12.19 8.87 -8.58
N ASP A 39 -11.67 7.64 -8.50
CA ASP A 39 -12.33 6.51 -7.83
C ASP A 39 -12.11 6.49 -6.31
N LEU A 40 -11.17 7.31 -5.82
CA LEU A 40 -10.86 7.38 -4.39
C LEU A 40 -11.91 8.14 -3.59
N ARG A 41 -12.35 7.53 -2.49
CA ARG A 41 -13.18 8.19 -1.49
C ARG A 41 -12.33 8.66 -0.30
N PRO A 42 -12.75 9.73 0.41
CA PRO A 42 -12.07 10.14 1.63
C PRO A 42 -12.12 9.04 2.69
N GLY A 43 -10.94 8.58 3.11
CA GLY A 43 -10.77 7.47 4.06
C GLY A 43 -10.46 6.12 3.43
N ASP A 44 -10.46 6.03 2.10
CA ASP A 44 -9.94 4.90 1.37
C ASP A 44 -8.41 4.82 1.51
N GLY A 45 -7.88 3.59 1.49
CA GLY A 45 -6.45 3.37 1.60
C GLY A 45 -6.07 1.96 1.17
N ILE A 46 -4.83 1.58 1.42
CA ILE A 46 -4.31 0.25 1.10
C ILE A 46 -3.90 -0.44 2.40
N CYS A 47 -4.33 -1.68 2.61
CA CYS A 47 -3.94 -2.41 3.82
C CYS A 47 -2.47 -2.84 3.78
N ASN A 48 -1.88 -3.03 4.95
CA ASN A 48 -0.48 -3.41 5.12
C ASN A 48 -0.07 -4.73 4.42
N GLU A 49 -1.02 -5.61 4.05
CA GLU A 49 -0.72 -6.85 3.32
C GLU A 49 -0.29 -6.66 1.87
N HIS A 50 -0.60 -5.50 1.27
CA HIS A 50 -0.19 -5.23 -0.10
C HIS A 50 1.21 -4.63 -0.21
N PHE A 51 1.89 -4.48 0.93
CA PHE A 51 3.26 -3.99 1.05
C PHE A 51 4.17 -5.08 1.57
N THR A 52 5.42 -5.09 1.11
CA THR A 52 6.44 -5.99 1.64
C THR A 52 6.98 -5.48 2.97
N ARG A 53 7.62 -6.35 3.74
CA ARG A 53 8.22 -6.00 5.04
C ARG A 53 9.21 -4.81 4.93
N ASP A 54 9.95 -4.74 3.83
CA ASP A 54 10.96 -3.71 3.55
C ASP A 54 10.37 -2.32 3.28
N CYS A 55 9.08 -2.27 2.92
CA CYS A 55 8.35 -1.01 2.76
C CYS A 55 8.05 -0.31 4.10
N PHE A 56 8.19 -1.01 5.23
CA PHE A 56 7.89 -0.44 6.54
C PHE A 56 9.15 0.03 7.25
N THR A 57 9.09 1.21 7.89
CA THR A 57 10.21 1.72 8.68
C THR A 57 10.37 0.99 10.00
N ASN A 58 9.27 0.46 10.53
CA ASN A 58 9.17 -0.08 11.89
C ASN A 58 8.67 -1.53 11.92
N PHE A 59 8.91 -2.29 10.85
CA PHE A 59 8.47 -3.69 10.74
C PHE A 59 8.94 -4.51 11.95
N ILE A 60 10.24 -4.42 12.22
CA ILE A 60 10.92 -5.14 13.30
C ILE A 60 10.37 -4.74 14.67
N GLU A 61 10.10 -3.45 14.90
CA GLU A 61 9.52 -2.95 16.15
C GLU A 61 8.08 -3.45 16.37
N VAL A 62 7.29 -3.56 15.29
CA VAL A 62 5.93 -4.12 15.36
C VAL A 62 5.97 -5.64 15.58
N GLU A 63 6.86 -6.34 14.88
CA GLU A 63 7.02 -7.79 15.00
C GLU A 63 7.48 -8.20 16.40
N MET A 64 8.39 -7.42 17.01
CA MET A 64 8.82 -7.61 18.40
C MET A 64 7.80 -7.12 19.44
N GLY A 65 6.65 -6.58 19.01
CA GLY A 65 5.56 -6.17 19.91
C GLY A 65 5.75 -4.81 20.59
N PHE A 66 6.78 -4.05 20.24
CA PHE A 66 7.00 -2.70 20.78
C PHE A 66 6.00 -1.68 20.21
N LEU A 67 5.58 -1.86 18.96
CA LEU A 67 4.60 -1.00 18.29
C LEU A 67 3.37 -1.77 17.81
N LYS A 68 2.21 -1.13 17.87
CA LYS A 68 0.93 -1.74 17.42
C LYS A 68 0.54 -1.37 15.99
N ARG A 69 1.27 -0.44 15.35
CA ARG A 69 0.93 0.10 14.02
C ARG A 69 2.18 0.15 13.15
N LEU A 70 2.08 -0.47 11.98
CA LEU A 70 3.07 -0.35 10.93
C LEU A 70 3.09 1.08 10.37
N ARG A 71 4.27 1.59 10.08
CA ARG A 71 4.54 2.87 9.45
C ARG A 71 5.20 2.60 8.12
N LEU A 72 4.55 3.07 7.07
CA LEU A 72 5.02 2.92 5.71
C LEU A 72 6.05 4.00 5.39
N LYS A 73 7.12 3.63 4.70
CA LYS A 73 8.08 4.59 4.14
C LYS A 73 7.39 5.50 3.14
N SER A 74 7.87 6.74 3.01
CA SER A 74 7.34 7.73 2.07
C SER A 74 7.46 7.30 0.60
N HIS A 75 8.45 6.47 0.27
CA HIS A 75 8.72 5.93 -1.08
C HIS A 75 8.23 4.49 -1.27
N ALA A 76 7.50 3.93 -0.31
CA ALA A 76 7.01 2.57 -0.44
C ALA A 76 5.87 2.51 -1.46
N VAL A 77 5.89 1.49 -2.31
CA VAL A 77 4.86 1.21 -3.30
C VAL A 77 4.21 -0.16 -3.04
N PRO A 78 2.89 -0.32 -3.25
CA PRO A 78 2.21 -1.59 -3.04
C PRO A 78 2.56 -2.56 -4.17
N THR A 79 3.48 -3.48 -3.92
CA THR A 79 3.95 -4.44 -4.93
C THR A 79 2.94 -5.55 -5.21
N LEU A 80 2.00 -5.82 -4.29
CA LEU A 80 1.06 -6.96 -4.36
C LEU A 80 -0.37 -6.52 -4.71
N ALA A 81 -0.51 -5.38 -5.38
CA ALA A 81 -1.80 -4.74 -5.65
C ALA A 81 -2.54 -5.29 -6.89
N LEU A 82 -1.84 -5.87 -7.87
CA LEU A 82 -2.45 -6.47 -9.06
C LEU A 82 -2.34 -8.00 -9.01
N ARG A 83 -3.42 -8.68 -8.63
CA ARG A 83 -3.49 -10.16 -8.70
C ARG A 83 -3.62 -10.70 -10.14
N ARG A 84 -3.60 -9.88 -11.20
CA ARG A 84 -3.88 -10.38 -12.57
C ARG A 84 -3.01 -9.90 -13.73
N LEU A 85 -2.08 -8.98 -13.57
CA LEU A 85 -1.12 -8.58 -14.59
C LEU A 85 0.11 -8.17 -13.78
N ILE A 86 1.27 -8.84 -13.80
CA ILE A 86 2.23 -8.87 -14.90
C ILE A 86 3.28 -9.94 -14.61
N ASN A 87 3.57 -10.74 -15.64
CA ASN A 87 4.74 -11.61 -15.77
C ASN A 87 6.02 -10.81 -16.13
N PHE A 88 6.10 -9.49 -15.88
CA PHE A 88 7.20 -8.68 -16.39
C PHE A 88 7.47 -7.46 -15.50
N ILE A 89 8.75 -7.36 -15.05
CA ILE A 89 9.43 -6.17 -14.50
C ILE A 89 8.99 -5.86 -13.05
N ILE A 90 9.75 -6.19 -11.99
CA ILE A 90 11.00 -5.53 -11.54
C ILE A 90 11.78 -6.60 -10.70
N LEU A 91 12.77 -7.28 -11.26
CA LEU A 91 14.19 -7.02 -10.93
C LEU A 91 14.47 -5.51 -10.95
N GLU A 92 15.27 -5.04 -9.99
CA GLU A 92 15.85 -3.70 -9.83
C GLU A 92 15.30 -2.90 -8.62
N LEU A 93 16.21 -2.69 -7.66
CA LEU A 93 16.23 -1.64 -6.64
C LEU A 93 15.55 -1.97 -5.30
N CYS A 94 16.25 -2.86 -4.57
CA CYS A 94 16.52 -2.69 -3.14
C CYS A 94 17.49 -1.50 -2.94
#